data_AF-A0A1C0A774-F1
#
_entry.id   AF-A0A1C0A774-F1
#
_cell.length_a   1.000
_cell.length_b   1.000
_cell.length_c   1.000
_cell.angle_alpha   90.00
_cell.angle_beta   90.00
_cell.angle_gamma   90.00
#
_symmetry.space_group_name_H-M   'P 1'
#
loop_
_entity.id
_entity.type
_entity.pdbx_description
1 polymer ?
#
loop_
_entity_poly.entity_id
_entity_poly.type
_entity_poly.pdbx_seq_one_letter_code
_entity_poly.pdbx_strand_id
1 'polypeptide(L)'
;MPELNFRNGYFYGVCLICVVLFIFAVVSLGDTIVDIIYPHQYIEPEFYLKKELRYEKDYPELSKEELKEMIKEKNEERRIREEYNRKRRIILSLTKSILLLLLVIPIYLFHWNKIEGKL
;
A
#
# COMPACT_ATOMS: atom_id res chain seq x y z
N MET A 1 -40.73 20.39 -15.43
CA MET A 1 -39.26 20.29 -15.25
C MET A 1 -39.06 19.46 -14.00
N PRO A 2 -38.33 18.33 -14.03
CA PRO A 2 -38.18 17.53 -12.82
C PRO A 2 -37.45 18.41 -11.80
N GLU A 3 -38.11 18.72 -10.70
CA GLU A 3 -37.50 19.49 -9.63
C GLU A 3 -36.32 18.68 -9.11
N LEU A 4 -35.12 19.07 -9.52
CA LEU A 4 -33.87 18.65 -8.92
C LEU A 4 -33.90 19.12 -7.48
N ASN A 5 -34.53 18.31 -6.65
CA ASN A 5 -34.66 18.51 -5.23
C ASN A 5 -33.22 18.46 -4.70
N PHE A 6 -32.61 19.62 -4.43
CA PHE A 6 -31.19 19.75 -4.05
C PHE A 6 -30.79 18.76 -2.94
N ARG A 7 -31.76 18.42 -2.08
CA ARG A 7 -31.63 17.40 -1.04
C ARG A 7 -31.33 16.00 -1.59
N ASN A 8 -32.02 15.58 -2.66
CA ASN A 8 -31.78 14.30 -3.33
C ASN A 8 -30.47 14.34 -4.13
N GLY A 9 -30.17 15.44 -4.83
CA GLY A 9 -28.91 15.61 -5.56
C GLY A 9 -27.68 15.54 -4.65
N TYR A 10 -27.73 16.19 -3.49
CA TYR A 10 -26.68 16.10 -2.46
C TYR A 10 -26.55 14.67 -1.92
N PHE A 11 -27.68 13.99 -1.68
CA PHE A 11 -27.67 12.60 -1.21
C PHE A 11 -27.00 11.64 -2.20
N TYR A 12 -27.31 11.78 -3.50
CA TYR A 12 -26.67 10.98 -4.55
C TYR A 12 -25.18 11.32 -4.72
N GLY A 13 -24.79 12.59 -4.60
CA GLY A 13 -23.39 13.01 -4.65
C GLY A 13 -22.56 12.43 -3.51
N VAL A 14 -23.06 12.51 -2.27
CA VAL A 14 -22.39 11.91 -1.10
C VAL A 14 -22.33 10.39 -1.23
N CYS A 15 -23.41 9.75 -1.68
CA CYS A 15 -23.42 8.31 -1.93
C CYS A 15 -22.35 7.90 -2.95
N LEU A 16 -22.24 8.64 -4.05
CA LEU A 16 -21.22 8.40 -5.08
C LEU A 16 -19.81 8.51 -4.51
N ILE A 17 -19.54 9.54 -3.70
CA ILE A 17 -18.24 9.72 -3.04
C ILE A 17 -17.96 8.53 -2.11
N CYS A 18 -18.93 8.08 -1.32
CA CYS A 18 -18.78 6.93 -0.44
C CYS A 18 -18.49 5.63 -1.20
N VAL A 19 -19.16 5.40 -2.34
CA VAL A 19 -18.90 4.23 -3.21
C VAL A 19 -17.48 4.29 -3.80
N VAL A 20 -17.02 5.45 -4.26
CA VAL A 20 -15.66 5.61 -4.78
C VAL A 20 -14.63 5.30 -3.69
N LEU A 21 -14.81 5.85 -2.49
CA LEU A 21 -13.94 5.55 -1.34
C LEU A 21 -13.96 4.07 -0.98
N PHE A 22 -15.12 3.40 -1.07
CA PHE A 22 -15.23 1.96 -0.84
C PHE A 22 -14.38 1.14 -1.80
N ILE A 23 -14.43 1.47 -3.09
CA ILE A 23 -13.70 0.73 -4.11
C ILE A 23 -12.19 0.85 -3.85
N PHE A 24 -11.69 2.05 -3.53
CA PHE A 24 -10.29 2.24 -3.16
C PHE A 24 -9.90 1.43 -1.92
N ALA A 25 -10.81 1.29 -0.94
CA ALA A 25 -10.62 0.44 0.23
C ALA A 25 -10.39 -1.02 -0.12
N VAL A 26 -11.29 -1.55 -0.95
CA VAL A 26 -11.31 -2.97 -1.33
C VAL A 26 -10.07 -3.30 -2.16
N VAL A 27 -9.70 -2.45 -3.11
CA VAL A 27 -8.47 -2.62 -3.90
C VAL A 27 -7.24 -2.61 -3.00
N SER A 28 -7.14 -1.63 -2.09
CA SER A 28 -6.02 -1.53 -1.14
C SER A 28 -5.92 -2.76 -0.22
N LEU A 29 -7.05 -3.32 0.20
CA LEU A 29 -7.08 -4.55 0.98
C LEU A 29 -6.56 -5.74 0.16
N GLY A 30 -7.01 -5.86 -1.09
CA GLY A 30 -6.57 -6.89 -2.03
C GLY A 30 -5.06 -6.86 -2.23
N ASP A 31 -4.50 -5.68 -2.53
CA ASP A 31 -3.05 -5.50 -2.68
C ASP A 31 -2.31 -5.93 -1.41
N THR A 32 -2.84 -5.61 -0.23
CA THR A 32 -2.20 -6.00 1.03
C THR A 32 -2.25 -7.51 1.29
N ILE A 33 -3.35 -8.19 0.90
CA ILE A 33 -3.44 -9.65 0.96
C ILE A 33 -2.44 -10.29 -0.01
N VAL A 34 -2.34 -9.76 -1.24
CA VAL A 34 -1.37 -10.22 -2.23
C VAL A 34 0.06 -10.05 -1.70
N ASP A 35 0.38 -8.92 -1.07
CA ASP A 35 1.70 -8.67 -0.47
C ASP A 35 2.03 -9.64 0.68
N ILE A 36 1.02 -10.13 1.41
CA ILE A 36 1.19 -11.12 2.48
C ILE A 36 1.45 -12.51 1.90
N ILE A 37 0.67 -12.92 0.89
CA ILE A 37 0.77 -14.24 0.27
C ILE A 37 2.00 -14.34 -0.64
N TYR A 38 2.26 -13.29 -1.41
CA TYR A 38 3.34 -13.16 -2.37
C TYR A 38 4.23 -11.97 -1.99
N PRO A 39 5.09 -12.12 -0.96
CA PRO A 39 6.01 -11.07 -0.58
C PRO A 39 6.98 -10.81 -1.74
N HIS A 40 6.78 -9.69 -2.44
CA HIS A 40 7.58 -9.35 -3.61
C HIS A 40 9.07 -9.27 -3.21
N GLN A 41 9.89 -10.16 -3.76
CA GLN A 41 11.34 -10.05 -3.74
C GLN A 41 11.77 -9.32 -5.01
N TYR A 42 11.81 -7.99 -4.97
CA TYR A 42 12.47 -7.23 -6.02
C TYR A 42 13.97 -7.47 -5.89
N ILE A 43 14.48 -8.48 -6.61
CA ILE A 43 15.91 -8.69 -6.82
C ILE A 43 16.13 -8.42 -8.31
N GLU A 44 16.39 -7.17 -8.67
CA GLU A 44 16.90 -6.85 -10.01
C GLU A 44 18.40 -7.14 -10.03
N PRO A 45 18.88 -8.15 -10.77
CA PRO A 45 20.30 -8.52 -10.79
C PRO A 45 21.19 -7.35 -11.25
N GLU A 46 20.66 -6.53 -12.16
CA GLU A 46 21.35 -5.40 -12.75
C GLU A 46 21.67 -4.28 -11.75
N PHE A 47 20.81 -4.09 -10.73
CA PHE A 47 21.03 -3.11 -9.68
C PHE A 47 22.21 -3.47 -8.77
N TYR A 48 22.38 -4.76 -8.45
CA TYR A 48 23.49 -5.24 -7.63
C TYR A 48 24.84 -5.11 -8.36
N LEU A 49 24.87 -5.45 -9.65
CA LEU A 49 26.07 -5.35 -10.48
C LEU A 49 26.55 -3.89 -10.61
N LYS A 50 25.61 -2.96 -10.86
CA LYS A 50 25.91 -1.52 -10.96
C LYS A 50 26.38 -0.92 -9.63
N LYS A 51 25.95 -1.49 -8.51
CA LYS A 51 26.32 -1.05 -7.16
C LYS A 51 27.71 -1.53 -6.78
N GLU A 52 28.06 -2.78 -7.10
CA GLU A 52 29.43 -3.31 -6.95
C GLU A 52 30.45 -2.47 -7.72
N LEU A 53 30.18 -2.21 -9.01
CA LEU A 53 31.03 -1.37 -9.86
C LEU A 53 31.20 0.07 -9.33
N ARG A 54 30.18 0.59 -8.63
CA ARG A 54 30.25 1.91 -8.00
C ARG A 54 31.13 1.89 -6.75
N TYR A 55 31.00 0.86 -5.90
CA TYR A 55 31.83 0.74 -4.71
C TYR A 55 33.31 0.53 -5.05
N GLU A 56 33.62 -0.24 -6.09
CA GLU A 56 35.00 -0.39 -6.58
C GLU A 56 35.60 0.94 -7.07
N LYS A 57 34.77 1.84 -7.60
CA LYS A 57 35.18 3.19 -8.02
C LYS A 57 35.31 4.18 -6.86
N ASP A 58 34.41 4.10 -5.88
CA ASP A 58 34.36 5.02 -4.74
C ASP A 58 35.42 4.69 -3.67
N TYR A 59 35.94 3.46 -3.67
CA TYR A 59 36.91 2.94 -2.72
C TYR A 59 38.04 2.16 -3.40
N PRO A 60 38.88 2.80 -4.24
CA PRO A 60 39.92 2.14 -5.00
C PRO A 60 41.07 1.57 -4.14
N GLU A 61 41.22 2.05 -2.91
CA GLU A 61 42.24 1.62 -1.95
C GLU A 61 41.92 0.31 -1.21
N LEU A 62 40.68 -0.16 -1.25
CA LEU A 62 40.25 -1.38 -0.56
C LEU A 62 40.58 -2.63 -1.39
N SER A 63 41.08 -3.68 -0.72
CA SER A 63 41.25 -4.98 -1.35
C SER A 63 39.90 -5.52 -1.85
N LYS A 64 39.93 -6.34 -2.91
CA LYS A 64 38.72 -7.01 -3.44
C LYS A 64 37.99 -7.84 -2.38
N GLU A 65 38.71 -8.35 -1.39
CA GLU A 65 38.13 -9.12 -0.27
C GLU A 65 37.45 -8.19 0.74
N GLU A 66 38.11 -7.11 1.15
CA GLU A 66 37.55 -6.10 2.07
C GLU A 66 36.32 -5.39 1.47
N LEU A 67 36.35 -5.11 0.16
CA LEU A 67 35.24 -4.53 -0.58
C LEU A 67 34.02 -5.45 -0.57
N LYS A 68 34.23 -6.76 -0.78
CA LYS A 68 33.16 -7.77 -0.72
C LYS A 68 32.56 -7.89 0.66
N GLU A 69 33.38 -7.87 1.71
CA GLU A 69 32.91 -7.90 3.10
C GLU A 69 32.05 -6.67 3.43
N MET A 70 32.50 -5.47 3.05
CA MET A 70 31.74 -4.23 3.26
C MET A 70 30.41 -4.22 2.51
N ILE A 71 30.40 -4.71 1.26
CA ILE A 71 29.16 -4.83 0.46
C ILE A 71 28.21 -5.82 1.12
N LYS A 72 28.72 -6.94 1.62
CA LYS A 72 27.94 -7.95 2.32
C LYS A 72 27.33 -7.38 3.60
N GLU A 73 28.11 -6.68 4.42
CA GLU A 73 27.65 -6.03 5.64
C GLU A 73 26.57 -4.98 5.35
N LYS A 74 26.82 -4.06 4.42
CA LYS A 74 25.82 -3.05 4.00
C LYS A 74 24.55 -3.65 3.41
N ASN A 75 24.65 -4.78 2.73
CA ASN A 75 23.47 -5.47 2.20
C ASN A 75 22.67 -6.14 3.32
N GLU A 76 23.34 -6.67 4.34
CA GLU A 76 22.68 -7.27 5.50
C GLU A 76 21.95 -6.21 6.36
N GLU A 77 22.59 -5.08 6.64
CA GLU A 77 21.95 -3.95 7.32
C GLU A 77 20.71 -3.45 6.56
N ARG A 78 20.80 -3.38 5.23
CA ARG A 78 19.67 -3.00 4.38
C ARG A 78 18.55 -4.01 4.45
N ARG A 79 18.85 -5.31 4.40
CA ARG A 79 17.85 -6.38 4.52
C ARG A 79 17.06 -6.25 5.83
N ILE A 80 17.75 -6.09 6.95
CA ILE A 80 17.12 -5.91 8.27
C ILE A 80 16.20 -4.69 8.28
N ARG A 81 16.67 -3.56 7.72
CA ARG A 81 15.89 -2.32 7.64
C ARG A 81 14.69 -2.43 6.70
N GLU A 82 14.86 -3.08 5.56
CA GLU A 82 13.81 -3.31 4.57
C GLU A 82 12.74 -4.24 5.11
N GLU A 83 13.10 -5.30 5.84
CA GLU A 83 12.14 -6.17 6.52
C GLU A 83 11.30 -5.40 7.54
N TYR A 84 11.93 -4.57 8.37
CA TYR A 84 11.21 -3.76 9.34
C TYR A 84 10.23 -2.80 8.65
N ASN A 85 10.70 -2.09 7.62
CA ASN A 85 9.87 -1.16 6.86
C ASN A 85 8.75 -1.87 6.09
N ARG A 86 9.00 -3.07 5.57
CA ARG A 86 8.01 -3.91 4.90
C ARG A 86 6.89 -4.30 5.86
N LYS A 87 7.24 -4.87 7.03
CA LYS A 87 6.27 -5.25 8.07
C LYS A 87 5.41 -4.05 8.48
N ARG A 88 6.04 -2.91 8.72
CA ARG A 88 5.32 -1.67 9.06
C ARG A 88 4.36 -1.21 7.95
N ARG A 89 4.80 -1.22 6.68
CA ARG A 89 3.94 -0.85 5.55
C ARG A 89 2.72 -1.76 5.44
N ILE A 90 2.93 -3.07 5.55
CA ILE A 90 1.85 -4.06 5.52
C ILE A 90 0.85 -3.79 6.64
N ILE A 91 1.31 -3.62 7.87
CA ILE A 91 0.44 -3.34 9.03
C ILE A 91 -0.37 -2.06 8.80
N LEU A 92 0.28 -0.95 8.39
CA LEU A 92 -0.42 0.31 8.15
C LEU A 92 -1.43 0.21 7.00
N SER A 93 -1.11 -0.55 5.96
CA SER A 93 -2.01 -0.78 4.81
C SER A 93 -3.24 -1.60 5.21
N LEU A 94 -3.03 -2.69 5.97
CA LEU A 94 -4.12 -3.48 6.54
C LEU A 94 -5.02 -2.63 7.43
N THR A 95 -4.45 -1.88 8.38
CA THR A 95 -5.22 -1.05 9.30
C THR A 95 -6.05 0.00 8.56
N LYS A 96 -5.47 0.69 7.57
CA LYS A 96 -6.20 1.66 6.75
C LYS A 96 -7.35 1.00 5.99
N SER A 97 -7.12 -0.16 5.40
CA SER A 97 -8.14 -0.89 4.64
C SER A 97 -9.30 -1.35 5.53
N ILE A 98 -8.99 -1.89 6.72
CA ILE A 98 -10.00 -2.29 7.71
C ILE A 98 -10.79 -1.08 8.21
N LEU A 99 -10.12 0.03 8.57
CA LEU A 99 -10.78 1.25 9.02
C LEU A 99 -11.74 1.80 7.95
N LEU A 100 -11.35 1.73 6.69
CA LEU A 100 -12.16 2.22 5.59
C LEU A 100 -13.37 1.30 5.32
N LEU A 101 -13.22 -0.02 5.43
CA LEU A 101 -14.36 -0.94 5.41
C LEU A 101 -15.32 -0.67 6.57
N LEU A 102 -14.81 -0.51 7.79
CA LEU A 102 -15.61 -0.16 8.96
C LEU A 102 -16.35 1.17 8.82
N LEU A 103 -15.78 2.13 8.08
CA LEU A 103 -16.40 3.41 7.80
C LEU A 103 -17.48 3.30 6.72
N VAL A 104 -17.25 2.51 5.67
CA VAL A 104 -18.19 2.41 4.55
C VAL A 104 -19.36 1.45 4.81
N ILE A 105 -19.14 0.32 5.47
CA ILE A 105 -20.21 -0.66 5.77
C ILE A 105 -21.45 -0.01 6.40
N PRO A 106 -21.35 0.82 7.46
CA PRO A 106 -22.53 1.45 8.06
C PRO A 106 -23.17 2.49 7.13
N ILE A 107 -22.39 3.18 6.29
CA ILE A 107 -22.92 4.12 5.29
C ILE A 107 -23.73 3.36 4.24
N TYR A 108 -23.23 2.22 3.75
CA TYR A 108 -23.91 1.37 2.79
C TYR A 108 -25.21 0.80 3.37
N LEU A 109 -25.16 0.26 4.59
CA LEU A 109 -26.35 -0.28 5.28
C LEU A 109 -27.41 0.79 5.53
N PHE A 110 -27.00 2.00 5.93
CA PHE A 110 -27.92 3.12 6.09
C PHE A 110 -28.60 3.51 4.78
N HIS A 111 -27.84 3.53 3.68
CA HIS A 111 -28.39 3.81 2.36
C HIS A 111 -29.38 2.74 1.89
N TRP A 112 -29.06 1.47 2.13
CA TRP A 112 -29.91 0.34 1.78
C TRP A 112 -31.26 0.38 2.52
N ASN A 113 -31.24 0.60 3.84
CA ASN A 113 -32.46 0.73 4.65
C ASN A 113 -33.33 1.90 4.21
N LYS A 114 -32.71 3.01 3.79
CA LYS A 114 -33.42 4.21 3.31
C LYS A 114 -34.08 3.99 1.94
N ILE A 115 -33.49 3.17 1.07
CA ILE A 115 -34.05 2.81 -0.24
C ILE A 115 -35.18 1.78 -0.09
N GLU A 116 -35.07 0.84 0.84
CA GLU A 116 -36.16 -0.10 1.17
C GLU A 116 -37.34 0.55 1.93
N GLY A 117 -37.26 1.83 2.29
CA GLY A 117 -38.35 2.56 2.96
C GLY A 117 -38.61 2.11 4.39
N LYS A 118 -37.65 1.42 5.04
CA LYS A 118 -37.74 1.04 6.45
C LYS A 118 -37.06 2.09 7.33
N LEU A 119 -37.69 3.26 7.43
CA LEU A 119 -37.64 4.23 8.55
C LEU A 119 -38.45 5.47 8.19
#